data_AF-A0A538MFU7-F1
#
_entry.id   AF-A0A538MFU7-F1
#
_cell.length_a   1.000
_cell.length_b   1.000
_cell.length_c   1.000
_cell.angle_alpha   90.00
_cell.angle_beta   90.00
_cell.angle_gamma   90.00
#
_symmetry.space_group_name_H-M   'P 1'
#
loop_
_entity.id
_entity.type
_entity.pdbx_description
1 polymer ?
#
loop_
_entity_poly.entity_id
_entity_poly.type
_entity_poly.pdbx_seq_one_letter_code
_entity_poly.pdbx_strand_id
1 'polypeptide(L)' 'MSTSENMEAAAELYDAAAAELDEAAAHCRTAARHFREQEVPRGAAHAWAALGHIRAAEESLDAQARTHAARSNP' A
#
# COMPACT_ATOMS: atom_id res chain seq x y z
N MET A 1 7.46 23.89 -8.59
CA MET A 1 8.37 22.81 -8.20
C MET A 1 9.39 22.56 -9.30
N SER A 2 10.66 22.49 -8.93
CA SER A 2 11.79 22.03 -9.75
C SER A 2 11.60 20.56 -10.17
N THR A 3 12.25 20.13 -11.26
CA THR A 3 12.28 18.73 -11.70
C THR A 3 12.76 17.78 -10.60
N SER A 4 13.73 18.22 -9.78
CA SER A 4 14.22 17.44 -8.63
C SER A 4 13.15 17.25 -7.57
N GLU A 5 12.40 18.30 -7.23
CA GLU A 5 11.30 18.23 -6.24
C GLU A 5 10.18 17.31 -6.73
N ASN A 6 9.96 17.24 -8.04
CA ASN A 6 8.98 16.35 -8.64
C ASN A 6 9.40 14.88 -8.61
N MET A 7 10.70 14.60 -8.76
CA MET A 7 11.25 13.23 -8.67
C MET A 7 11.22 12.74 -7.22
N GLU A 8 11.58 13.60 -6.27
CA GLU A 8 11.51 13.27 -4.84
C GLU A 8 10.08 12.95 -4.41
N ALA A 9 9.11 13.79 -4.77
CA ALA A 9 7.70 13.55 -4.45
C ALA A 9 7.17 12.23 -5.05
N ALA A 10 7.68 11.81 -6.22
CA ALA A 10 7.32 10.52 -6.80
C ALA A 10 7.96 9.36 -6.01
N ALA A 11 9.22 9.51 -5.59
CA ALA A 11 9.91 8.51 -4.77
C ALA A 11 9.22 8.32 -3.41
N GLU A 12 8.90 9.41 -2.71
CA GLU A 12 8.19 9.37 -1.42
C GLU A 12 6.86 8.62 -1.51
N LEU A 13 6.13 8.78 -2.61
CA LEU A 13 4.88 8.08 -2.84
C LEU A 13 5.09 6.58 -3.04
N TYR A 14 6.12 6.18 -3.79
CA TYR A 14 6.45 4.75 -3.93
C TYR A 14 6.97 4.15 -2.62
N ASP A 15 7.73 4.90 -1.82
CA ASP A 15 8.16 4.46 -0.48
C ASP A 15 6.96 4.27 0.45
N ALA A 16 5.98 5.18 0.41
CA ALA A 16 4.74 5.04 1.17
C ALA A 16 3.93 3.81 0.71
N ALA A 17 3.78 3.60 -0.60
CA ALA A 17 3.07 2.43 -1.13
C ALA A 17 3.78 1.12 -0.73
N ALA A 18 5.12 1.09 -0.75
CA ALA A 18 5.90 -0.07 -0.33
C ALA A 18 5.69 -0.36 1.17
N ALA A 19 5.73 0.66 2.03
CA ALA A 19 5.50 0.51 3.47
C ALA A 19 4.12 -0.08 3.77
N GLU A 20 3.07 0.41 3.09
CA GLU A 20 1.71 -0.12 3.21
C GLU A 20 1.64 -1.60 2.77
N LEU A 21 2.29 -1.96 1.66
CA LEU A 21 2.32 -3.35 1.18
C LEU A 21 3.08 -4.30 2.12
N ASP A 22 4.13 -3.82 2.78
CA ASP A 22 4.87 -4.59 3.79
C ASP A 22 3.99 -4.88 5.03
N GLU A 23 3.24 -3.89 5.50
CA GLU A 23 2.26 -4.08 6.59
C GLU A 23 1.12 -5.02 6.16
N ALA A 24 0.62 -4.90 4.94
CA ALA A 24 -0.37 -5.83 4.39
C ALA A 24 0.15 -7.28 4.41
N ALA A 25 1.41 -7.49 3.99
CA ALA A 25 2.05 -8.79 4.01
C ALA A 25 2.23 -9.33 5.44
N ALA A 26 2.59 -8.47 6.39
CA ALA A 26 2.71 -8.82 7.81
C ALA A 26 1.37 -9.26 8.40
N HIS A 27 0.29 -8.53 8.10
CA HIS A 27 -1.05 -8.91 8.50
C HIS A 27 -1.53 -10.21 7.87
N CYS A 28 -1.27 -10.45 6.58
CA CYS A 28 -1.57 -11.72 5.92
C CYS A 28 -0.88 -12.91 6.61
N ARG A 29 0.42 -12.78 6.94
CA ARG A 29 1.17 -13.82 7.67
C ARG A 29 0.56 -14.09 9.05
N THR A 30 0.15 -13.03 9.76
CA THR A 30 -0.47 -13.13 11.09
C THR A 30 -1.87 -13.75 11.03
N ALA A 31 -2.70 -13.34 10.06
CA ALA A 31 -4.00 -13.94 9.80
C ALA A 31 -3.88 -15.45 9.54
N ALA A 32 -2.93 -15.85 8.68
CA ALA A 32 -2.68 -17.26 8.39
C ALA A 32 -2.26 -18.06 9.62
N ARG A 33 -1.47 -17.47 10.52
CA ARG A 33 -1.13 -18.08 11.82
C ARG A 33 -2.38 -18.30 12.67
N HIS A 34 -3.21 -17.27 12.86
CA HIS A 34 -4.45 -17.38 13.64
C HIS A 34 -5.42 -18.41 13.06
N PHE A 35 -5.57 -18.49 11.74
CA PHE A 35 -6.42 -19.51 11.12
C PHE A 35 -5.89 -20.94 11.33
N ARG A 36 -4.57 -21.15 11.32
CA ARG A 36 -3.97 -22.45 11.67
C ARG A 36 -4.21 -22.83 13.14
N GLU A 37 -4.27 -21.83 14.02
CA GLU A 37 -4.57 -21.96 15.45
C GLU A 37 -6.10 -21.99 15.74
N GLN A 38 -6.94 -21.98 14.69
CA GLN A 38 -8.41 -21.94 14.79
C GLN A 38 -8.98 -20.69 15.50
N GLU A 39 -8.18 -19.62 15.60
CA GLU A 39 -8.58 -18.32 16.17
C GLU A 39 -9.29 -17.44 15.12
N VAL A 40 -10.45 -17.89 14.64
CA VAL A 40 -11.16 -17.30 13.49
C VAL A 40 -11.39 -15.78 13.59
N PRO A 41 -11.91 -15.22 14.72
CA PRO A 41 -12.16 -13.77 14.79
C PRO A 41 -10.87 -12.93 14.66
N ARG A 42 -9.75 -13.40 15.24
CA ARG A 42 -8.45 -12.72 15.16
C ARG A 42 -7.87 -12.83 13.75
N GLY A 43 -7.98 -14.00 13.12
CA GLY A 43 -7.58 -14.21 11.73
C GLY A 43 -8.31 -13.27 10.77
N ALA A 44 -9.63 -13.15 10.91
CA ALA A 44 -10.44 -12.26 10.10
C ALA A 44 -10.08 -10.78 10.29
N ALA A 45 -9.85 -10.34 11.53
CA ALA A 45 -9.45 -8.96 11.81
C ALA A 45 -8.16 -8.57 11.07
N HIS A 46 -7.14 -9.43 11.11
CA HIS A 46 -5.91 -9.20 10.37
C HIS A 46 -6.09 -9.28 8.85
N ALA A 47 -6.96 -10.17 8.35
CA ALA A 47 -7.27 -10.21 6.91
C ALA A 47 -7.90 -8.88 6.43
N TRP A 48 -8.79 -8.28 7.22
CA TRP A 48 -9.37 -6.98 6.89
C TRP A 48 -8.38 -5.83 7.03
N ALA A 49 -7.48 -5.87 8.02
CA ALA A 49 -6.39 -4.91 8.11
C ALA A 49 -5.49 -4.96 6.87
N ALA A 50 -5.09 -6.16 6.44
CA ALA A 50 -4.29 -6.34 5.22
C ALA A 50 -4.98 -5.72 3.98
N LEU A 51 -6.30 -5.93 3.82
CA LEU A 51 -7.05 -5.31 2.73
C LEU A 51 -7.05 -3.77 2.82
N GLY A 52 -7.11 -3.21 4.03
CA GLY A 52 -7.00 -1.76 4.26
C GLY A 52 -5.68 -1.19 3.75
N HIS A 53 -4.57 -1.82 4.12
CA HIS A 53 -3.23 -1.42 3.66
C HIS A 53 -3.06 -1.55 2.13
N ILE A 54 -3.58 -2.63 1.53
CA ILE A 54 -3.57 -2.78 0.06
C ILE A 54 -4.27 -1.61 -0.62
N ARG A 55 -5.44 -1.20 -0.11
CA ARG A 55 -6.19 -0.07 -0.67
C ARG A 55 -5.47 1.27 -0.49
N ALA A 56 -4.78 1.47 0.63
CA ALA A 56 -3.97 2.67 0.85
C ALA A 56 -2.77 2.74 -0.11
N ALA A 57 -2.10 1.60 -0.34
CA ALA A 57 -1.04 1.50 -1.34
C ALA A 57 -1.56 1.78 -2.76
N GLU A 58 -2.69 1.18 -3.12
CA GLU A 58 -3.36 1.39 -4.41
C GLU A 58 -3.71 2.87 -4.63
N GLU A 59 -4.28 3.55 -3.64
CA GLU A 59 -4.61 4.98 -3.71
C GLU A 59 -3.37 5.85 -3.97
N SER A 60 -2.26 5.52 -3.30
CA SER A 60 -0.98 6.20 -3.52
C SER A 60 -0.52 6.01 -4.96
N LEU A 61 -0.45 4.77 -5.45
CA LEU A 61 -0.05 4.45 -6.82
C LEU A 61 -0.93 5.14 -7.87
N ASP A 62 -2.24 5.18 -7.64
CA ASP A 62 -3.19 5.90 -8.50
C ASP A 62 -2.97 7.42 -8.49
N ALA A 63 -2.62 8.01 -7.35
CA ALA A 63 -2.25 9.41 -7.28
C ALA A 63 -1.02 9.71 -8.14
N GLN A 64 0.02 8.87 -8.08
CA GLN A 64 1.20 9.01 -8.95
C GLN A 64 0.83 8.88 -10.42
N ALA A 65 0.04 7.88 -10.79
CA ALA A 65 -0.36 7.63 -12.17
C ALA A 65 -1.11 8.84 -12.75
N ARG A 66 -1.99 9.45 -11.96
CA ARG A 66 -2.68 10.70 -12.34
C ARG A 66 -1.72 11.88 -12.50
N THR A 67 -0.77 12.05 -11.59
CA THR A 67 0.27 13.09 -11.71
C THR A 67 1.14 12.88 -12.95
N HIS A 68 1.51 11.64 -13.24
CA HIS A 68 2.27 11.29 -14.45
C HIS A 68 1.46 11.61 -15.70
N ALA A 69 0.22 11.11 -15.81
CA ALA A 69 -0.64 11.36 -16.96
C ALA A 69 -0.88 12.84 -17.24
N ALA A 70 -1.06 13.67 -16.20
CA ALA A 70 -1.23 15.11 -16.35
C ALA A 70 0.02 15.84 -16.88
N ARG A 71 1.20 15.25 -16.71
CA ARG A 71 2.50 15.81 -17.11
C ARG A 71 3.00 15.24 -18.43
N SER A 72 2.66 14.00 -18.70
CA SER A 72 2.97 13.27 -19.91
C SER A 72 1.93 13.58 -20.99
N ASN A 73 1.81 14.84 -21.42
CA ASN A 73 1.13 15.12 -22.67
C ASN A 73 2.14 14.93 -23.82
N PRO A 74 1.81 14.16 -24.88
CA PRO A 74 2.64 14.03 -26.09
C PRO A 74 2.92 15.38 -26.77
#